data_AF-A0A2G4JI46-F1
#
_entry.id   AF-A0A2G4JI46-F1
#
_cell.length_a   1.000
_cell.length_b   1.000
_cell.length_c   1.000
_cell.angle_alpha   90.00
_cell.angle_beta   90.00
_cell.angle_gamma   90.00
#
_symmetry.space_group_name_H-M   'P 1'
#
loop_
_entity.id
_entity.type
_entity.pdbx_description
1 polymer ?
#
loop_
_entity_poly.entity_id
_entity_poly.type
_entity_poly.pdbx_seq_one_letter_code
_entity_poly.pdbx_strand_id
1 'polypeptide(L)' 'MVVEMVTRGVHYTDAQREFDKRFISCVIEKHDGNLCKAADTLGVHRNTLTRKTKQLQIRVRAL' A
#
# COMPACT_ATOMS: atom_id res chain seq x y z
N MET A 1 -17.20 -7.40 -6.26
CA MET A 1 -16.16 -7.05 -5.26
C MET A 1 -16.76 -6.14 -4.19
N VAL A 2 -16.19 -6.12 -2.99
CA VAL A 2 -16.85 -5.76 -1.71
C VAL A 2 -17.95 -6.74 -1.32
N VAL A 3 -19.03 -6.86 -2.12
CA VAL A 3 -20.13 -7.80 -1.81
C VAL A 3 -19.61 -9.22 -1.58
N GLU A 4 -18.76 -9.74 -2.47
CA GLU A 4 -18.13 -11.06 -2.31
C GLU A 4 -17.24 -11.17 -1.05
N MET A 5 -16.51 -10.11 -0.69
CA MET A 5 -15.66 -10.11 0.50
C MET A 5 -16.51 -10.21 1.77
N VAL A 6 -17.65 -9.51 1.79
CA VAL A 6 -18.64 -9.60 2.86
C VAL A 6 -19.28 -10.98 2.90
N THR A 7 -19.73 -11.51 1.75
CA THR A 7 -20.32 -12.86 1.64
C THR A 7 -19.36 -13.95 2.13
N ARG A 8 -18.07 -13.79 1.87
CA ARG A 8 -17.02 -14.74 2.30
C ARG A 8 -16.48 -14.49 3.71
N GLY A 9 -17.05 -13.53 4.44
CA GLY A 9 -16.67 -13.22 5.82
C GLY A 9 -15.26 -12.65 5.96
N VAL A 10 -14.73 -11.97 4.95
CA VAL A 10 -13.43 -11.29 5.04
C VAL A 10 -13.53 -10.18 6.08
N HIS A 11 -12.65 -10.21 7.07
CA HIS A 11 -12.61 -9.18 8.10
C HIS A 11 -12.20 -7.83 7.47
N TYR A 12 -12.86 -6.77 7.91
CA TYR A 12 -12.59 -5.41 7.42
C TYR A 12 -11.11 -5.03 7.51
N THR A 13 -10.44 -5.40 8.60
CA THR A 13 -9.01 -5.12 8.82
C THR A 13 -8.12 -5.82 7.80
N ASP A 14 -8.48 -7.04 7.38
CA ASP A 14 -7.71 -7.80 6.39
C ASP A 14 -7.94 -7.23 4.98
N ALA A 15 -9.19 -6.88 4.67
CA ALA A 15 -9.55 -6.19 3.43
C ALA A 15 -8.79 -4.87 3.29
N GLN A 16 -8.80 -4.05 4.34
CA GLN A 16 -8.09 -2.77 4.37
C GLN A 16 -6.58 -2.97 4.26
N ARG A 17 -6.00 -3.94 4.98
CA ARG A 17 -4.57 -4.24 4.92
C ARG A 17 -4.12 -4.65 3.52
N GLU A 18 -4.89 -5.50 2.86
CA GLU A 18 -4.58 -5.97 1.51
C GLU A 18 -4.75 -4.86 0.47
N PHE A 19 -5.80 -4.03 0.61
CA PHE A 19 -5.97 -2.83 -0.19
C PHE A 19 -4.77 -1.88 -0.04
N ASP A 20 -4.44 -1.48 1.19
CA ASP A 20 -3.32 -0.59 1.49
C ASP A 20 -2.02 -1.15 0.89
N LYS A 21 -1.75 -2.45 1.09
CA LYS A 21 -0.54 -3.10 0.58
C LYS A 21 -0.44 -3.02 -0.94
N ARG A 22 -1.50 -3.38 -1.67
CA ARG A 22 -1.51 -3.35 -3.14
C ARG A 22 -1.46 -1.94 -3.69
N PHE A 23 -2.28 -1.05 -3.14
CA PHE A 23 -2.36 0.33 -3.60
C PHE A 23 -1.03 1.06 -3.43
N ILE A 24 -0.43 0.96 -2.24
CA ILE A 24 0.87 1.58 -1.96
C ILE A 24 1.97 0.98 -2.82
N SER A 25 2.00 -0.35 -3.00
CA SER A 25 3.02 -1.00 -3.85
C SER A 25 2.94 -0.52 -5.29
N CYS A 26 1.74 -0.41 -5.86
CA CYS A 26 1.53 0.08 -7.22
C CYS A 26 2.00 1.53 -7.40
N VAL A 27 1.75 2.41 -6.41
CA VAL A 27 2.22 3.80 -6.47
C VAL A 27 3.75 3.89 -6.34
N ILE A 28 4.37 3.04 -5.53
CA ILE A 28 5.83 2.96 -5.43
C ILE A 28 6.44 2.48 -6.76
N GLU A 29 5.88 1.42 -7.36
CA GLU A 29 6.32 0.89 -8.66
C GLU A 29 6.17 1.91 -9.79
N LYS A 30 5.08 2.68 -9.81
CA LYS A 30 4.86 3.79 -10.76
C LYS A 30 5.96 4.85 -10.74
N HIS A 31 6.65 5.00 -9.61
CA HIS A 31 7.74 5.96 -9.42
C HIS A 31 9.11 5.27 -9.30
N ASP A 32 9.27 4.07 -9.85
CA ASP A 32 10.53 3.31 -9.88
C ASP A 32 11.18 3.12 -8.49
N GLY A 33 10.34 2.90 -7.47
CA GLY A 33 10.82 2.76 -6.09
C GLY A 33 11.13 4.08 -5.38
N ASN A 34 10.95 5.24 -6.02
CA ASN A 34 11.21 6.53 -5.41
C ASN A 34 10.16 6.88 -4.34
N LEU A 35 10.51 6.65 -3.07
CA LEU A 35 9.63 6.89 -1.93
C LEU A 35 9.30 8.36 -1.69
N CYS A 36 10.10 9.34 -2.16
CA CYS A 36 9.68 10.74 -2.09
C CYS A 36 8.49 10.98 -3.01
N LYS A 37 8.66 10.69 -4.32
CA LYS A 37 7.63 10.93 -5.33
C LYS A 37 6.36 10.12 -5.07
N ALA A 38 6.52 8.88 -4.59
CA ALA A 38 5.39 8.05 -4.19
C ALA A 38 4.65 8.62 -2.97
N ALA A 39 5.37 9.17 -1.98
CA ALA A 39 4.75 9.82 -0.83
C ALA A 39 3.99 11.08 -1.23
N ASP A 40 4.56 11.90 -2.12
CA ASP A 40 3.89 13.09 -2.68
C ASP A 40 2.60 12.69 -3.42
N THR A 41 2.64 11.63 -4.23
CA THR A 41 1.47 11.11 -4.95
C THR A 41 0.39 10.55 -4.02
N LEU A 42 0.81 9.93 -2.92
CA LEU A 42 -0.10 9.42 -1.88
C LEU A 42 -0.61 10.53 -0.95
N GLY A 43 -0.12 11.76 -1.07
CA GLY A 43 -0.49 12.88 -0.19
C GLY A 43 -0.05 12.66 1.27
N VAL A 44 1.04 11.92 1.49
CA VAL A 44 1.57 11.64 2.83
C VAL A 44 3.03 12.04 2.95
N HIS A 45 3.49 12.30 4.17
CA HIS A 45 4.91 12.50 4.41
C HIS A 45 5.71 11.21 4.13
N ARG A 46 6.91 11.31 3.55
CA ARG A 46 7.79 10.15 3.25
C ARG A 46 8.01 9.23 4.45
N ASN A 47 8.15 9.79 5.65
CA ASN A 47 8.32 8.99 6.89
C ASN A 47 7.09 8.12 7.20
N THR A 48 5.89 8.64 6.93
CA THR A 48 4.65 7.86 7.05
C THR A 48 4.61 6.73 6.04
N LEU A 49 4.99 7.00 4.78
CA LEU A 49 5.10 5.96 3.76
C LEU A 49 6.12 4.89 4.15
N THR A 50 7.30 5.30 4.60
CA THR A 50 8.39 4.40 5.01
C THR A 50 7.99 3.50 6.19
N ARG A 51 7.22 4.03 7.15
CA ARG A 51 6.66 3.22 8.24
C ARG A 51 5.62 2.23 7.73
N LYS A 52 4.72 2.67 6.84
CA LYS A 52 3.69 1.81 6.23
C LYS A 52 4.30 0.68 5.42
N THR A 53 5.35 0.92 4.61
CA THR A 53 6.00 -0.13 3.83
C THR A 53 6.62 -1.21 4.71
N LYS A 54 7.23 -0.83 5.84
CA LYS A 54 7.73 -1.79 6.84
C LYS A 54 6.61 -2.59 7.50
N GLN A 55 5.54 -1.93 7.95
CA GLN A 55 4.39 -2.56 8.60
C GLN A 55 3.65 -3.55 7.68
N LEU A 56 3.54 -3.21 6.40
CA LEU A 56 2.87 -4.02 5.38
C LEU A 56 3.81 -5.00 4.67
N GLN A 57 5.09 -5.03 5.06
CA GLN A 57 6.14 -5.86 4.45
C GLN A 57 6.20 -5.72 2.92
N ILE A 58 6.11 -4.47 2.44
CA ILE A 58 6.22 -4.14 1.01
C ILE A 58 7.70 -4.17 0.62
N ARG A 59 8.05 -4.98 -0.38
CA ARG A 59 9.41 -5.05 -0.93
C ARG A 59 9.56 -3.96 -1.99
N VAL A 60 10.24 -2.87 -1.63
CA VAL A 60 10.63 -1.85 -2.61
C VAL A 60 11.84 -2.39 -3.37
N ARG A 61 11.64 -2.79 -4.63
CA ARG A 61 12.77 -3.10 -5.52
C ARG A 61 13.37 -1.79 -5.98
N ALA A 62 14.64 -1.56 -5.69
CA ALA A 62 15.44 -0.63 -6.49
C ALA A 62 15.79 -1.39 -7.78
N LEU A 63 15.37 -0.87 -8.93
CA LEU A 63 15.91 -1.28 -10.23
C LEU A 63 17.18 -0.47 -10.50
#